data_AF-A0A662BXA5-F1
#
_entry.id   AF-A0A662BXA5-F1
#
_cell.length_a   1.000
_cell.length_b   1.000
_cell.length_c   1.000
_cell.angle_alpha   90.00
_cell.angle_beta   90.00
_cell.angle_gamma   90.00
#
_symmetry.space_group_name_H-M   'P 1'
#
loop_
_entity.id
_entity.type
_entity.pdbx_description
1 polymer ?
#
loop_
_entity_poly.entity_id
_entity_poly.type
_entity_poly.pdbx_seq_one_letter_code
_entity_poly.pdbx_strand_id
1 'polypeptide(L)' 'MFEGLSEKLERSFKLLKGHGHITEINVAETLKEVRKALLDADVSYKIAKDFTSTIKEKALGQKILTSVS' A
#
# COMPACT_ATOMS: atom_id res chain seq x y z
N MET A 1 -20.82 -16.11 1.15
CA MET A 1 -20.05 -15.96 -0.11
C MET A 1 -19.04 -14.80 -0.09
N PHE A 2 -19.19 -13.78 0.79
CA PHE A 2 -18.22 -12.69 0.98
C PHE A 2 -17.30 -12.85 2.21
N GLU A 3 -17.51 -13.88 3.04
CA GLU A 3 -16.77 -14.06 4.30
C GLU A 3 -15.26 -14.25 4.11
N GLY A 4 -14.84 -15.02 3.09
CA GLY A 4 -13.41 -15.22 2.81
C GLY A 4 -12.68 -13.96 2.32
N LEU A 5 -13.41 -12.96 1.80
CA LEU A 5 -12.86 -11.67 1.45
C LEU A 5 -12.73 -10.77 2.69
N SER A 6 -13.76 -10.77 3.54
CA SER A 6 -13.74 -10.04 4.82
C SER A 6 -12.63 -10.51 5.74
N GLU A 7 -12.41 -11.81 5.88
CA GLU A 7 -11.31 -12.34 6.71
C GLU A 7 -9.92 -11.95 6.19
N LYS A 8 -9.73 -11.93 4.87
CA LYS A 8 -8.46 -11.52 4.26
C LYS A 8 -8.19 -10.04 4.50
N LEU A 9 -9.20 -9.20 4.34
CA LEU A 9 -9.11 -7.76 4.62
C LEU A 9 -8.82 -7.51 6.11
N GLU A 10 -9.49 -8.21 7.01
CA GLU A 10 -9.29 -8.05 8.45
C GLU A 10 -7.87 -8.47 8.89
N ARG A 11 -7.30 -9.52 8.30
CA ARG A 11 -5.90 -9.90 8.52
C ARG A 11 -4.92 -8.85 8.01
N SER A 12 -5.16 -8.28 6.82
CA SER A 12 -4.32 -7.23 6.27
C SER A 12 -4.35 -5.97 7.15
N PHE A 13 -5.52 -5.57 7.67
CA PHE A 13 -5.63 -4.47 8.60
C PHE A 13 -4.98 -4.76 9.96
N LYS A 14 -5.03 -6.01 10.45
CA LYS A 14 -4.31 -6.43 11.66
C LYS A 14 -2.79 -6.38 11.49
N LEU A 15 -2.28 -6.77 10.32
CA LEU A 15 -0.84 -6.66 10.02
C LEU A 15 -0.40 -5.19 9.93
N LEU A 16 -1.20 -4.33 9.30
CA LEU A 16 -0.96 -2.89 9.23
C LEU A 16 -1.01 -2.20 10.60
N LYS A 17 -1.99 -2.54 11.46
CA LYS A 17 -2.04 -2.09 12.85
C LYS A 17 -0.93 -2.67 13.72
N GLY A 18 -0.48 -3.89 13.43
CA GLY A 18 0.48 -4.64 14.25
C GLY A 18 1.92 -4.12 14.19
N HIS A 19 2.27 -3.29 13.21
CA HIS A 19 3.64 -2.77 13.05
C HIS A 19 3.90 -1.44 13.77
N GLY A 20 2.88 -0.78 14.34
CA GLY A 20 3.00 0.42 15.18
C GLY A 20 3.48 1.70 14.47
N HIS A 21 4.25 1.56 13.40
CA HIS A 21 4.85 2.62 12.60
C HIS A 21 4.90 2.21 11.13
N ILE A 22 4.62 3.18 10.27
CA ILE A 22 4.87 3.04 8.84
C ILE A 22 6.34 3.44 8.62
N THR A 23 7.10 2.63 7.90
CA THR A 23 8.51 2.91 7.56
C THR A 23 8.64 3.10 6.05
N GLU A 24 9.69 3.82 5.63
CA GLU A 24 9.98 4.01 4.20
C GLU A 24 10.16 2.67 3.45
N ILE A 25 10.72 1.67 4.13
CA ILE A 25 10.93 0.32 3.59
C ILE A 25 9.58 -0.34 3.31
N ASN A 26 8.68 -0.36 4.30
CA ASN A 26 7.36 -1.00 4.16
C ASN A 26 6.51 -0.31 3.09
N VAL A 27 6.61 1.02 2.98
CA VAL A 27 5.93 1.80 1.93
C VAL A 27 6.47 1.45 0.55
N ALA A 28 7.79 1.36 0.39
CA ALA A 28 8.42 1.01 -0.88
C ALA A 28 8.02 -0.40 -1.35
N GLU A 29 7.99 -1.38 -0.43
CA GLU A 29 7.54 -2.74 -0.73
C GLU A 29 6.05 -2.77 -1.12
N THR A 30 5.20 -2.08 -0.36
CA THR A 30 3.76 -1.99 -0.65
C THR A 30 3.49 -1.36 -2.01
N LEU A 31 4.19 -0.27 -2.36
CA LEU A 31 4.02 0.39 -3.65
C LEU A 31 4.47 -0.48 -4.84
N LYS A 32 5.40 -1.41 -4.61
CA LYS A 32 5.85 -2.37 -5.63
C LYS A 32 4.75 -3.38 -5.93
N GLU A 33 4.11 -3.91 -4.90
CA GLU A 33 2.97 -4.82 -5.03
C GLU A 33 1.76 -4.12 -5.66
N VAL A 34 1.45 -2.90 -5.24
CA VAL A 34 0.37 -2.09 -5.85
C VAL A 34 0.62 -1.85 -7.34
N ARG A 35 1.87 -1.53 -7.73
CA ARG A 35 2.21 -1.35 -9.14
C ARG A 35 1.99 -2.62 -9.95
N LYS A 36 2.37 -3.77 -9.40
CA LYS A 36 2.19 -5.07 -10.06
C LYS A 36 0.70 -5.37 -10.25
N ALA A 37 -0.11 -5.19 -9.21
CA ALA A 37 -1.55 -5.36 -9.29
C ALA A 37 -2.22 -4.43 -10.32
N LEU A 38 -1.73 -3.20 -10.48
CA LEU A 38 -2.22 -2.29 -11.52
C LEU A 38 -1.89 -2.79 -12.93
N LEU A 39 -0.69 -3.32 -13.15
CA LEU A 39 -0.31 -3.91 -14.43
C LEU A 39 -1.11 -5.16 -14.75
N ASP A 40 -1.34 -6.02 -13.75
CA ASP A 40 -2.15 -7.25 -13.88
C ASP A 40 -3.63 -6.93 -14.20
N ALA A 41 -4.09 -5.71 -13.92
CA ALA A 41 -5.42 -5.21 -14.23
C ALA A 41 -5.52 -4.44 -15.56
N ASP A 42 -4.57 -4.65 -16.49
CA ASP A 42 -4.49 -3.98 -17.80
C ASP A 42 -4.35 -2.45 -17.75
N VAL A 43 -3.83 -1.90 -16.65
CA VAL A 43 -3.51 -0.47 -16.58
C VAL A 43 -2.19 -0.19 -17.31
N SER A 44 -2.16 0.88 -18.10
CA SER A 44 -0.93 1.32 -18.77
C SER A 44 0.22 1.52 -17.79
N TYR A 45 1.39 1.00 -18.12
CA TYR A 45 2.61 1.13 -17.31
C TYR A 45 2.91 2.57 -16.92
N LYS A 46 2.67 3.53 -17.83
CA LYS A 46 2.88 4.96 -17.56
C LYS A 46 1.99 5.45 -16.42
N ILE A 47 0.70 5.09 -16.45
CA ILE A 47 -0.27 5.46 -15.42
C ILE A 47 0.08 4.80 -14.09
N ALA A 48 0.40 3.50 -14.09
CA ALA A 48 0.78 2.78 -12.88
C ALA A 48 2.05 3.35 -12.24
N LYS A 49 3.03 3.75 -13.06
CA LYS A 49 4.27 4.39 -12.60
C LYS A 49 3.99 5.77 -11.99
N ASP A 50 3.27 6.63 -12.70
CA ASP A 50 2.99 8.00 -12.25
C ASP A 50 2.13 8.00 -10.98
N PHE A 51 1.15 7.10 -10.90
CA PHE A 51 0.31 6.89 -9.73
C PHE A 51 1.14 6.46 -8.51
N THR A 52 1.97 5.42 -8.65
CA THR A 52 2.79 4.94 -7.53
C THR A 52 3.90 5.94 -7.14
N SER A 53 4.40 6.74 -8.08
CA SER A 53 5.37 7.82 -7.79
C SER A 53 4.72 8.95 -6.97
N THR A 54 3.52 9.37 -7.36
CA THR A 54 2.76 10.41 -6.63
C THR A 54 2.47 9.98 -5.20
N ILE A 55 2.12 8.71 -4.99
CA ILE A 55 1.87 8.17 -3.65
C ILE A 55 3.18 8.09 -2.85
N LYS A 56 4.29 7.69 -3.48
CA LYS A 56 5.61 7.67 -2.82
C LYS A 56 6.00 9.05 -2.31
N GLU A 57 5.86 10.08 -3.13
CA GLU A 57 6.18 11.46 -2.75
C GLU A 57 5.30 11.97 -1.61
N LYS A 58 3.99 11.70 -1.67
CA LYS A 58 3.05 12.05 -0.60
C LYS A 58 3.36 11.32 0.70
N ALA A 59 3.68 10.04 0.62
CA ALA A 59 4.06 9.25 1.78
C ALA A 59 5.34 9.83 2.40
N LEU A 60 6.41 10.01 1.62
CA LEU A 60 7.67 10.60 2.12
C LEU A 60 7.48 12.02 2.70
N GLY A 61 6.61 12.84 2.11
CA GLY A 61 6.31 14.18 2.58
C GLY A 61 5.44 14.24 3.85
N GLN A 62 4.51 13.30 4.02
CA GLN A 62 3.74 13.16 5.26
C GLN A 62 4.52 12.29 6.23
N LYS A 63 5.39 12.91 7.06
CA LYS A 63 6.10 12.29 8.22
C LYS A 63 5.58 10.88 8.54
N ILE A 64 6.15 9.87 7.88
CA ILE A 64 5.64 8.49 7.88
C ILE A 64 5.70 7.88 9.31
N LEU A 65 6.49 8.51 10.18
CA LEU A 65 6.55 8.30 11.63
C LEU A 65 5.27 8.71 12.39
N THR A 66 4.18 9.03 11.72
CA THR A 66 2.91 9.28 12.40
C THR A 66 2.29 7.93 12.74
N SER A 67 2.47 7.52 14.00
CA SER A 67 1.77 6.36 14.59
C SER A 67 0.30 6.38 14.19
N VAL A 68 -0.16 5.25 13.66
CA VAL A 68 -1.59 4.99 13.54
C VAL A 68 -2.07 4.63 14.94
N SER A 69 -2.64 5.60 15.66
CA SER A 69 -3.44 5.35 16.88
C SER A 69 -4.80 4.73 16.53
#